data_AF-K9VZV1-F1
#
_entry.id   AF-K9VZV1-F1
#
_cell.length_a   1.000
_cell.length_b   1.000
_cell.length_c   1.000
_cell.angle_alpha   90.00
_cell.angle_beta   90.00
_cell.angle_gamma   90.00
#
_symmetry.space_group_name_H-M   'P 1'
#
loop_
_entity.id
_entity.type
_entity.pdbx_description
1 polymer ?
#
loop_
_entity_poly.entity_id
_entity_poly.type
_entity_poly.pdbx_seq_one_letter_code
_entity_poly.pdbx_strand_id
1 'polypeptide(L)'
;MMQTPQTEEKTGSLMLSLYETDFYAWTQEQAKLLHDQQWSQLDLPNLIEEIESLGRQERAELRNRLSVLIGHLLKWEYQLNHRSRSWLNTIRIQRIDTLELLADNPSLKPYLQEVLHQAYIKAIALAAKETNLAIKTFSQDCPYTLEEILSDRFYPGEPATDEMME
;
A
#
# COMPACT_ATOMS: atom_id res chain seq x y z
N MET A 1 23.60 -52.03 -36.09
CA MET A 1 23.93 -50.88 -35.23
C MET A 1 22.94 -49.78 -35.56
N MET A 2 22.11 -49.41 -34.59
CA MET A 2 21.03 -48.44 -34.73
C MET A 2 21.60 -47.03 -34.89
N GLN A 3 21.13 -46.30 -35.90
CA GLN A 3 21.34 -44.86 -36.00
C GLN A 3 20.34 -44.18 -35.07
N THR A 4 20.84 -43.52 -34.04
CA THR A 4 20.07 -42.58 -33.22
C THR A 4 19.91 -41.26 -33.98
N PRO A 5 18.70 -40.65 -34.00
CA PRO A 5 18.49 -39.34 -34.59
C PRO A 5 19.10 -38.26 -33.69
N GLN A 6 19.72 -37.25 -34.31
CA GLN A 6 20.15 -36.04 -33.61
C GLN A 6 18.92 -35.24 -33.22
N THR A 7 18.72 -35.07 -31.92
CA THR A 7 17.77 -34.12 -31.35
C THR A 7 18.35 -32.72 -31.56
N GLU A 8 17.73 -31.93 -32.44
CA GLU A 8 18.03 -30.52 -32.59
C GLU A 8 17.69 -29.81 -31.27
N GLU A 9 18.73 -29.38 -30.55
CA GLU A 9 18.60 -28.46 -29.43
C GLU A 9 18.08 -27.10 -29.95
N LYS A 10 16.81 -26.80 -29.67
CA LYS A 10 16.25 -25.45 -29.77
C LYS A 10 16.90 -24.56 -28.70
N THR A 11 18.11 -24.09 -28.96
CA THR A 11 18.69 -22.95 -28.24
C THR A 11 18.12 -21.67 -28.82
N GLY A 12 16.87 -21.37 -28.46
CA GLY A 12 16.31 -20.04 -28.65
C GLY A 12 17.03 -19.08 -27.74
N SER A 13 17.92 -18.26 -28.30
CA SER A 13 18.48 -17.09 -27.64
C SER A 13 17.32 -16.25 -27.08
N LEU A 14 17.21 -16.16 -25.76
CA LEU A 14 16.31 -15.24 -25.08
C LEU A 14 16.83 -13.83 -25.36
N MET A 15 16.41 -13.23 -26.48
CA MET A 15 16.51 -11.77 -26.64
C MET A 15 15.58 -11.17 -25.59
N LEU A 16 16.18 -10.68 -24.50
CA LEU A 16 15.43 -9.93 -23.50
C LEU A 16 14.81 -8.70 -24.16
N SER A 17 13.54 -8.48 -23.89
CA SER A 17 12.78 -7.35 -24.42
C SER A 17 13.32 -6.02 -23.87
N LEU A 18 13.02 -4.90 -24.56
CA LEU A 18 13.36 -3.57 -24.03
C LEU A 18 12.71 -3.34 -22.66
N TYR A 19 11.50 -3.89 -22.45
CA TYR A 19 10.81 -3.91 -21.16
C TYR A 19 11.67 -4.52 -20.04
N GLU A 20 12.35 -5.63 -20.29
CA GLU A 20 13.18 -6.33 -19.29
C GLU A 20 14.56 -5.70 -19.10
N THR A 21 15.10 -5.06 -20.12
CA THR A 21 16.50 -4.58 -20.13
C THR A 21 16.67 -3.09 -19.87
N ASP A 22 15.69 -2.27 -20.30
CA ASP A 22 15.65 -0.83 -20.06
C ASP A 22 14.18 -0.38 -19.99
N PHE A 23 13.56 -0.64 -18.83
CA PHE A 23 12.17 -0.29 -18.56
C PHE A 23 11.89 1.20 -18.84
N TYR A 24 12.82 2.10 -18.50
CA TYR A 24 12.63 3.53 -18.74
C TYR A 24 12.55 3.83 -20.23
N ALA A 25 13.51 3.35 -21.04
CA ALA A 25 13.45 3.52 -22.49
C ALA A 25 12.17 2.91 -23.08
N TRP A 26 11.75 1.74 -22.60
CA TRP A 26 10.48 1.12 -23.00
C TRP A 26 9.28 2.02 -22.69
N THR A 27 9.19 2.63 -21.50
CA THR A 27 8.06 3.54 -21.18
C THR A 27 8.01 4.74 -22.12
N GLN A 28 9.16 5.31 -22.48
CA GLN A 28 9.22 6.45 -23.40
C GLN A 28 8.83 6.04 -24.82
N GLU A 29 9.25 4.86 -25.27
CA GLU A 29 8.86 4.31 -26.57
C GLU A 29 7.36 4.06 -26.64
N GLN A 30 6.77 3.37 -25.65
CA GLN A 30 5.33 3.11 -25.64
C GLN A 30 4.51 4.40 -25.59
N ALA A 31 4.94 5.40 -24.81
CA ALA A 31 4.28 6.71 -24.77
C ALA A 31 4.33 7.42 -26.14
N LYS A 32 5.45 7.34 -26.85
CA LYS A 32 5.58 7.87 -28.21
C LYS A 32 4.66 7.15 -29.18
N LEU A 33 4.62 5.82 -29.14
CA LEU A 33 3.75 5.01 -30.00
C LEU A 33 2.26 5.32 -29.77
N LEU A 34 1.85 5.52 -28.51
CA LEU A 34 0.50 5.95 -28.14
C LEU A 34 0.18 7.35 -28.71
N HIS A 35 1.09 8.31 -28.53
CA HIS A 35 0.94 9.67 -29.03
C HIS A 35 0.80 9.69 -30.57
N ASP A 36 1.64 8.92 -31.27
CA ASP A 36 1.67 8.83 -32.72
C ASP A 36 0.60 7.88 -33.29
N GLN A 37 -0.28 7.32 -32.42
CA GLN A 37 -1.39 6.41 -32.76
C GLN A 37 -0.95 5.15 -33.52
N GLN A 38 0.25 4.64 -33.19
CA GLN A 38 0.85 3.48 -33.84
C GLN A 38 0.46 2.16 -33.15
N TRP A 39 -0.85 1.87 -33.13
CA TRP A 39 -1.45 0.78 -32.34
C TRP A 39 -0.85 -0.61 -32.58
N SER A 40 -0.42 -0.91 -33.80
CA SER A 40 0.15 -2.22 -34.17
C SER A 40 1.54 -2.48 -33.61
N GLN A 41 2.21 -1.44 -33.09
CA GLN A 41 3.57 -1.52 -32.53
C GLN A 41 3.56 -1.52 -30.99
N LEU A 42 2.40 -1.30 -30.37
CA LEU A 42 2.29 -1.29 -28.92
C LEU A 42 2.54 -2.67 -28.34
N ASP A 43 3.31 -2.69 -27.27
CA ASP A 43 3.50 -3.85 -26.41
C ASP A 43 2.29 -3.98 -25.45
N LEU A 44 1.13 -4.30 -26.04
CA LEU A 44 -0.15 -4.31 -25.33
C LEU A 44 -0.16 -5.19 -24.06
N PRO A 45 0.40 -6.41 -24.04
CA PRO A 45 0.41 -7.23 -22.83
C PRO A 45 1.10 -6.55 -21.65
N ASN A 46 2.30 -5.99 -21.87
CA ASN A 46 3.04 -5.31 -20.82
C ASN A 46 2.40 -3.96 -20.45
N LEU A 47 1.83 -3.22 -21.41
CA LEU A 47 1.08 -1.99 -21.13
C LEU A 47 -0.16 -2.22 -20.26
N ILE A 48 -0.93 -3.27 -20.54
CA ILE A 48 -2.09 -3.62 -19.73
C ILE A 48 -1.65 -3.96 -18.31
N GLU A 49 -0.62 -4.79 -18.16
CA GLU A 49 -0.09 -5.16 -16.86
C GLU A 49 0.36 -3.93 -16.06
N GLU A 50 1.07 -2.98 -16.69
CA GLU A 50 1.50 -1.76 -16.03
C GLU A 50 0.35 -0.84 -15.62
N ILE A 51 -0.68 -0.69 -16.46
CA ILE A 51 -1.87 0.09 -16.09
C ILE A 51 -2.60 -0.56 -14.90
N GLU A 52 -2.74 -1.89 -14.91
CA GLU A 52 -3.32 -2.61 -13.77
C GLU A 52 -2.43 -2.52 -12.52
N SER A 53 -1.10 -2.49 -12.69
CA SER A 53 -0.13 -2.36 -11.60
C SER A 53 -0.30 -1.03 -10.88
N LEU A 54 -0.47 0.07 -11.60
CA LEU A 54 -0.73 1.40 -11.04
C LEU A 54 -1.98 1.39 -10.14
N GLY A 55 -3.08 0.79 -10.61
CA GLY A 55 -4.31 0.67 -9.80
C GLY A 55 -4.13 -0.18 -8.54
N ARG A 56 -3.31 -1.25 -8.61
CA ARG A 56 -2.96 -2.08 -7.44
C ARG A 56 -2.07 -1.33 -6.45
N GLN A 57 -1.18 -0.46 -6.93
CA GLN A 57 -0.31 0.37 -6.08
C GLN A 57 -1.14 1.34 -5.24
N GLU A 58 -2.10 2.07 -5.83
CA GLU A 58 -2.99 2.98 -5.08
C GLU A 58 -3.78 2.27 -3.97
N ARG A 59 -4.32 1.07 -4.27
CA ARG A 59 -4.99 0.23 -3.26
C ARG A 59 -4.04 -0.24 -2.16
N ALA A 60 -2.81 -0.61 -2.52
CA ALA A 60 -1.80 -1.04 -1.56
C ALA A 60 -1.35 0.12 -0.67
N GLU A 61 -1.27 1.33 -1.21
CA GLU A 61 -0.93 2.54 -0.47
C GLU A 61 -2.02 2.90 0.54
N LEU A 62 -3.29 2.87 0.14
CA LEU A 62 -4.41 3.07 1.08
C LEU A 62 -4.34 2.10 2.25
N ARG A 63 -4.13 0.80 1.97
CA ARG A 63 -3.97 -0.23 3.01
C ARG A 63 -2.79 0.09 3.92
N ASN A 64 -1.66 0.50 3.36
CA ASN A 64 -0.44 0.79 4.10
C ASN A 64 -0.64 1.99 5.05
N ARG A 65 -1.21 3.09 4.56
CA ARG A 65 -1.50 4.28 5.36
C ARG A 65 -2.46 3.95 6.50
N LEU A 66 -3.55 3.23 6.22
CA LEU A 66 -4.47 2.77 7.27
C LEU A 66 -3.77 1.88 8.29
N SER A 67 -2.90 0.95 7.88
CA SER A 67 -2.15 0.11 8.83
C SER A 67 -1.25 0.93 9.75
N VAL A 68 -0.54 1.92 9.22
CA VAL A 68 0.35 2.78 10.01
C VAL A 68 -0.47 3.65 10.97
N LEU A 69 -1.55 4.25 10.46
CA LEU A 69 -2.47 5.08 11.25
C LEU A 69 -3.07 4.29 12.41
N ILE A 70 -3.70 3.14 12.12
CA ILE A 70 -4.33 2.30 13.14
C ILE A 70 -3.27 1.76 14.12
N GLY A 71 -2.08 1.40 13.64
CA GLY A 71 -0.98 0.95 14.51
C GLY A 71 -0.56 2.03 15.50
N HIS A 72 -0.56 3.29 15.08
CA HIS A 72 -0.30 4.42 15.98
C HIS A 72 -1.46 4.71 16.93
N LEU A 73 -2.72 4.55 16.50
CA LEU A 73 -3.87 4.64 17.39
C LEU A 73 -3.84 3.56 18.47
N LEU A 74 -3.47 2.32 18.14
CA LEU A 74 -3.27 1.25 19.11
C LEU A 74 -2.13 1.58 20.09
N LYS A 75 -0.99 2.05 19.60
CA LYS A 75 0.11 2.51 20.48
C LYS A 75 -0.35 3.62 21.41
N TRP A 76 -1.15 4.55 20.89
CA TRP A 76 -1.70 5.67 21.64
C TRP A 76 -2.64 5.22 22.76
N GLU A 77 -3.49 4.23 22.51
CA GLU A 77 -4.40 3.68 23.52
C GLU A 77 -3.66 2.86 24.58
N TYR A 78 -2.78 1.94 24.16
CA TYR A 78 -2.21 0.93 25.04
C TYR A 78 -0.92 1.37 25.76
N GLN A 79 -0.28 2.46 25.34
CA GLN A 79 0.94 2.98 25.96
C GLN A 79 0.82 4.46 26.36
N LEU A 80 -0.08 4.76 27.30
CA LEU A 80 -0.33 6.11 27.82
C LEU A 80 0.96 6.88 28.19
N ASN A 81 1.89 6.21 28.89
CA ASN A 81 3.15 6.81 29.37
C ASN A 81 4.20 7.05 28.27
N HIS A 82 3.97 6.54 27.06
CA HIS A 82 4.88 6.71 25.91
C HIS A 82 4.31 7.61 24.81
N ARG A 83 3.12 8.19 25.04
CA ARG A 83 2.56 9.19 24.14
C ARG A 83 3.55 10.33 23.97
N SER A 84 3.70 10.78 22.72
CA SER A 84 4.66 11.82 22.36
C SER A 84 4.12 12.66 21.21
N ARG A 85 4.64 13.90 21.10
CA ARG A 85 4.36 14.78 19.95
C ARG A 85 4.71 14.13 18.61
N SER A 86 5.74 13.29 18.58
CA SER A 86 6.11 12.52 17.38
C SER A 86 4.99 11.55 16.95
N TRP A 87 4.45 10.76 17.89
CA TRP A 87 3.34 9.85 17.58
C TRP A 87 2.08 10.59 17.18
N LEU A 88 1.77 11.69 17.88
CA LEU A 88 0.64 12.56 17.54
C LEU A 88 0.77 13.11 16.11
N ASN A 89 1.96 13.59 15.74
CA ASN A 89 2.25 14.08 14.40
C ASN A 89 2.10 12.98 13.35
N THR A 90 2.60 11.77 13.62
CA THR A 90 2.40 10.63 12.70
C THR A 90 0.92 10.34 12.50
N ILE A 91 0.10 10.32 13.55
CA ILE A 91 -1.36 10.13 13.44
C ILE A 91 -1.98 11.22 12.56
N ARG A 92 -1.64 12.49 12.82
CA ARG A 92 -2.17 13.64 12.06
C ARG A 92 -1.78 13.58 10.59
N ILE A 93 -0.51 13.35 10.27
CA ILE A 93 -0.01 13.26 8.90
C ILE A 93 -0.67 12.09 8.18
N GLN A 94 -0.73 10.90 8.80
CA GLN A 94 -1.36 9.75 8.16
C GLN A 94 -2.86 9.98 7.89
N ARG A 95 -3.58 10.72 8.74
CA ARG A 95 -4.98 11.12 8.45
C ARG A 95 -5.07 12.04 7.25
N ILE A 96 -4.27 13.11 7.23
CA ILE A 96 -4.24 14.09 6.14
C ILE A 96 -3.96 13.37 4.82
N ASP A 97 -2.84 12.65 4.75
CA ASP A 97 -2.43 11.99 3.51
C ASP A 97 -3.43 10.90 3.08
N THR A 98 -4.08 10.20 4.02
CA THR A 98 -5.12 9.21 3.68
C THR A 98 -6.35 9.88 3.10
N LEU A 99 -6.75 11.03 3.65
CA LEU A 99 -7.89 11.81 3.12
C LEU A 99 -7.56 12.42 1.76
N GLU A 100 -6.33 12.92 1.55
CA GLU A 100 -5.85 13.40 0.26
C GLU A 100 -5.84 12.28 -0.78
N LEU A 101 -5.30 11.10 -0.45
CA LEU A 101 -5.32 9.93 -1.33
C LEU A 101 -6.75 9.56 -1.78
N LEU A 102 -7.71 9.61 -0.85
CA LEU A 102 -9.13 9.34 -1.14
C LEU A 102 -9.83 10.47 -1.90
N ALA A 103 -9.33 11.69 -1.82
CA ALA A 103 -9.81 12.84 -2.60
C ALA A 103 -9.33 12.73 -4.05
N ASP A 104 -8.07 12.37 -4.25
CA ASP A 104 -7.47 12.16 -5.58
C ASP A 104 -8.02 10.89 -6.25
N ASN A 105 -8.35 9.87 -5.46
CA ASN A 105 -8.85 8.58 -5.93
C ASN A 105 -10.23 8.23 -5.34
N PRO A 106 -11.32 8.92 -5.71
CA PRO A 106 -12.65 8.72 -5.10
C PRO A 106 -13.21 7.30 -5.27
N SER A 107 -12.77 6.56 -6.30
CA SER A 107 -13.13 5.16 -6.54
C SER A 107 -12.54 4.18 -5.53
N LEU A 108 -11.60 4.61 -4.67
CA LEU A 108 -11.09 3.81 -3.56
C LEU A 108 -12.02 3.80 -2.34
N LYS A 109 -12.94 4.75 -2.21
CA LYS A 109 -13.83 4.86 -1.03
C LYS A 109 -14.65 3.59 -0.75
N PRO A 110 -15.26 2.93 -1.75
CA PRO A 110 -15.98 1.67 -1.52
C PRO A 110 -15.09 0.56 -0.95
N TYR A 111 -13.78 0.59 -1.26
CA TYR A 111 -12.81 -0.41 -0.83
C TYR A 111 -12.35 -0.23 0.62
N LEU A 112 -12.69 0.89 1.28
CA LEU A 112 -12.26 1.17 2.66
C LEU A 112 -12.72 0.09 3.66
N GLN A 113 -13.94 -0.43 3.49
CA GLN A 113 -14.47 -1.47 4.37
C GLN A 113 -13.73 -2.80 4.18
N GLU A 114 -13.43 -3.16 2.93
CA GLU A 114 -12.71 -4.39 2.60
C GLU A 114 -11.26 -4.35 3.10
N VAL A 115 -10.61 -3.20 2.95
CA VAL A 115 -9.20 -3.04 3.31
C VAL A 115 -8.98 -2.87 4.81
N LEU A 116 -9.98 -2.41 5.57
CA LEU A 116 -9.87 -2.14 7.00
C LEU A 116 -9.39 -3.36 7.78
N HIS A 117 -9.99 -4.53 7.53
CA HIS A 117 -9.60 -5.76 8.21
C HIS A 117 -8.13 -6.14 7.95
N GLN A 118 -7.70 -6.07 6.68
CA GLN A 118 -6.32 -6.35 6.30
C GLN A 118 -5.36 -5.32 6.90
N ALA A 119 -5.78 -4.05 6.91
CA ALA A 119 -4.99 -2.96 7.47
C ALA A 119 -4.80 -3.14 8.98
N TYR A 120 -5.84 -3.57 9.69
CA TYR A 120 -5.83 -3.83 11.13
C TYR A 120 -4.91 -4.99 11.53
N ILE A 121 -4.91 -6.09 10.79
CA ILE A 121 -3.97 -7.21 11.04
C ILE A 121 -2.51 -6.72 11.00
N LYS A 122 -2.16 -5.92 9.98
CA LYS A 122 -0.82 -5.33 9.86
C LYS A 122 -0.56 -4.28 10.96
N ALA A 123 -1.58 -3.51 11.36
CA ALA A 123 -1.50 -2.55 12.45
C ALA A 123 -1.17 -3.21 13.80
N ILE A 124 -1.80 -4.35 14.11
CA ILE A 124 -1.47 -5.13 15.33
C ILE A 124 0.00 -5.58 15.30
N ALA A 125 0.48 -6.10 14.17
CA ALA A 125 1.87 -6.53 14.06
C ALA A 125 2.85 -5.35 14.27
N LEU A 126 2.54 -4.18 13.73
CA LEU A 126 3.32 -2.94 13.94
C LEU A 126 3.30 -2.52 15.41
N ALA A 127 2.11 -2.42 16.00
CA ALA A 127 1.94 -2.00 17.40
C ALA A 127 2.61 -2.98 18.36
N ALA A 128 2.41 -4.29 18.21
CA ALA A 128 3.05 -5.32 19.03
C ALA A 128 4.58 -5.22 18.98
N LYS A 129 5.15 -5.04 17.78
CA LYS A 129 6.60 -4.91 17.59
C LYS A 129 7.17 -3.68 18.29
N GLU A 130 6.50 -2.54 18.21
CA GLU A 130 7.01 -1.27 18.75
C GLU A 130 6.73 -1.07 20.24
N THR A 131 5.67 -1.69 20.75
CA THR A 131 5.27 -1.59 22.17
C THR A 131 5.83 -2.73 23.03
N ASN A 132 6.37 -3.78 22.42
CA ASN A 132 6.69 -5.07 23.06
C ASN A 132 5.50 -5.75 23.75
N LEU A 133 4.26 -5.36 23.41
CA LEU A 133 3.05 -6.06 23.86
C LEU A 133 2.81 -7.31 23.02
N ALA A 134 2.25 -8.35 23.62
CA ALA A 134 1.87 -9.54 22.88
C ALA A 134 0.71 -9.23 21.93
N ILE A 135 0.70 -9.84 20.73
CA ILE A 135 -0.39 -9.68 19.75
C ILE A 135 -1.77 -9.94 20.38
N LYS A 136 -1.87 -10.92 21.29
CA LYS A 136 -3.10 -11.28 22.02
C LYS A 136 -3.62 -10.20 22.99
N THR A 137 -2.84 -9.14 23.24
CA THR A 137 -3.26 -7.99 24.04
C THR A 137 -4.24 -7.11 23.27
N PHE A 138 -4.14 -7.10 21.94
CA PHE A 138 -5.02 -6.35 21.06
C PHE A 138 -6.29 -7.16 20.74
N SER A 139 -7.41 -6.48 20.53
CA SER A 139 -8.66 -7.10 20.10
C SER A 139 -8.50 -7.83 18.77
N GLN A 140 -9.22 -8.93 18.57
CA GLN A 140 -9.21 -9.69 17.32
C GLN A 140 -9.78 -8.88 16.14
N ASP A 141 -10.82 -8.10 16.41
CA ASP A 141 -11.44 -7.17 15.46
C ASP A 141 -11.05 -5.73 15.76
N CYS A 142 -11.05 -4.88 14.73
CA CYS A 142 -10.73 -3.47 14.85
C CYS A 142 -11.74 -2.79 15.77
N PRO A 143 -11.32 -2.20 16.91
CA PRO A 143 -12.24 -1.57 17.86
C PRO A 143 -12.73 -0.19 17.37
N TYR A 144 -12.14 0.35 16.31
CA TYR A 144 -12.44 1.68 15.79
C TYR A 144 -13.20 1.59 14.47
N THR A 145 -14.17 2.47 14.30
CA THR A 145 -14.84 2.70 13.02
C THR A 145 -13.95 3.50 12.06
N LEU A 146 -14.24 3.44 10.75
CA LEU A 146 -13.54 4.28 9.76
C LEU A 146 -13.69 5.78 10.06
N GLU A 147 -14.86 6.19 10.54
CA GLU A 147 -15.14 7.58 10.92
C GLU A 147 -14.20 8.03 12.05
N GLU A 148 -14.04 7.22 13.09
CA GLU A 148 -13.10 7.47 14.18
C GLU A 148 -11.65 7.46 13.70
N ILE A 149 -11.25 6.46 12.90
CA ILE A 149 -9.87 6.36 12.39
C ILE A 149 -9.48 7.64 11.63
N LEU A 150 -10.38 8.15 10.78
CA LEU A 150 -10.12 9.31 9.93
C LEU A 150 -10.44 10.66 10.59
N SER A 151 -11.12 10.67 11.73
CA SER A 151 -11.47 11.90 12.45
C SER A 151 -10.26 12.58 13.08
N ASP A 152 -10.11 13.88 12.86
CA ASP A 152 -9.08 14.72 13.50
C ASP A 152 -9.23 14.84 15.03
N ARG A 153 -10.41 14.48 15.57
CA ARG A 153 -10.76 14.59 17.00
C ARG A 153 -10.66 13.27 17.77
N PHE A 154 -10.44 12.15 17.07
CA PHE A 154 -10.43 10.85 17.72
C PHE A 154 -9.02 10.46 18.20
N TYR A 155 -8.90 10.16 19.49
CA TYR A 155 -7.68 9.66 20.11
C TYR A 155 -8.07 8.65 21.21
N PRO A 156 -7.85 7.35 21.01
CA PRO A 156 -8.41 6.32 21.89
C PRO A 156 -7.76 6.26 23.26
N GLY A 157 -8.50 5.73 24.24
CA GLY A 157 -8.07 5.63 25.64
C GLY A 157 -8.29 6.92 26.42
N GLU A 158 -7.52 7.09 27.50
CA GLU A 158 -7.63 8.28 28.36
C GLU A 158 -7.28 9.57 27.57
N PRO A 159 -7.94 10.71 27.85
CA PRO A 159 -7.63 11.96 27.18
C PRO A 159 -6.17 12.37 27.44
N ALA A 160 -5.51 12.86 26.39
CA ALA A 160 -4.22 13.50 26.51
C ALA A 160 -4.34 14.85 27.24
N THR A 161 -3.25 15.30 27.86
CA THR A 161 -3.19 16.65 28.44
C THR A 161 -3.30 17.71 27.35
N ASP A 162 -3.95 18.84 27.65
CA ASP A 162 -4.16 19.94 26.70
C ASP A 162 -2.83 20.44 26.09
N GLU A 163 -1.75 20.50 26.89
CA GLU A 163 -0.40 20.91 26.44
C GLU A 163 0.24 19.98 25.38
N MET A 164 -0.21 18.72 25.29
CA MET A 164 0.24 17.80 24.25
C MET A 164 -0.59 17.92 22.97
N MET A 165 -1.82 18.44 23.08
CA MET A 165 -2.80 18.51 21.99
C MET A 165 -2.72 19.82 21.20
N GLU A 166 -2.22 20.89 21.82
CA GLU A 166 -1.82 22.18 21.20
C GLU A 166 -0.54 22.04 20.36
#